data_AF-A0A355L7V7-F1
#
_entry.id   AF-A0A355L7V7-F1
#
_cell.length_a   1.000
_cell.length_b   1.000
_cell.length_c   1.000
_cell.angle_alpha   90.00
_cell.angle_beta   90.00
_cell.angle_gamma   90.00
#
_symmetry.space_group_name_H-M   'P 1'
#
loop_
_entity.id
_entity.type
_entity.pdbx_description
1 polymer ?
#
loop_
_entity_poly.entity_id
_entity_poly.type
_entity_poly.pdbx_seq_one_letter_code
_entity_poly.pdbx_strand_id
1 'polypeptide(L)'
;MGIYIALGLASVIAIAIGIALAKAKETQLWYILSIIGTAVLTVMIVFIINYAISANTSVSSPALENTNWREQKSYSRDYQLTDDLSICVSLLDDSSGYAVYDTYDGQRIGTLLLPNDQISVDNLELKIADANSDGKNDVGVVSHNNNIIWFNFSPNKQYSKENPNGCFEAID
;
A
#
# COMPACT_ATOMS: atom_id res chain seq x y z
N MET A 1 2.52 13.58 -12.34
CA MET A 1 1.55 14.53 -11.72
C MET A 1 1.42 15.85 -12.50
N GLY A 2 2.51 16.58 -12.76
CA GLY A 2 2.44 17.92 -13.39
C GLY A 2 1.75 18.00 -14.77
N ILE A 3 1.98 17.02 -15.64
CA ILE A 3 1.36 17.01 -16.99
C ILE A 3 -0.16 16.83 -16.95
N TYR A 4 -0.66 16.10 -15.96
CA TYR A 4 -2.09 15.83 -15.77
C TYR A 4 -2.85 17.05 -15.25
N ILE A 5 -2.21 17.82 -14.34
CA ILE A 5 -2.76 19.09 -13.86
C ILE A 5 -2.87 20.09 -15.02
N ALA A 6 -1.83 20.18 -15.87
CA ALA A 6 -1.84 21.04 -17.05
C ALA A 6 -2.94 20.65 -18.06
N LEU A 7 -3.12 19.35 -18.32
CA LEU A 7 -4.17 18.84 -19.21
C LEU A 7 -5.59 19.09 -18.66
N GLY A 8 -5.78 18.93 -17.35
CA GLY A 8 -7.05 19.26 -16.69
C GLY A 8 -7.41 20.73 -16.82
N LEU A 9 -6.46 21.63 -16.54
CA LEU A 9 -6.66 23.08 -16.69
C LEU A 9 -6.96 23.48 -18.15
N ALA A 10 -6.23 22.93 -19.11
CA ALA A 10 -6.47 23.18 -20.54
C ALA A 10 -7.88 22.74 -20.98
N SER A 11 -8.39 21.63 -20.43
CA SER A 11 -9.73 21.11 -20.73
C SER A 11 -10.84 22.02 -20.19
N VAL A 12 -10.70 22.52 -18.96
CA VAL A 12 -11.66 23.48 -18.37
C VAL A 12 -11.68 24.78 -19.17
N ILE A 13 -10.50 25.27 -19.59
CA ILE A 13 -10.37 26.47 -20.42
C ILE A 13 -11.05 26.28 -21.79
N ALA A 14 -10.86 25.13 -22.44
CA ALA A 14 -11.50 24.83 -23.72
C ALA A 14 -13.03 24.80 -23.63
N ILE A 15 -13.59 24.24 -22.54
CA ILE A 15 -15.04 24.23 -22.27
C ILE A 15 -15.54 25.67 -22.04
N ALA A 16 -14.84 26.48 -21.26
CA ALA A 16 -15.21 27.86 -20.99
C ALA A 16 -15.21 28.73 -22.27
N ILE A 17 -14.18 28.59 -23.12
CA ILE A 17 -14.09 29.25 -24.42
C ILE A 17 -15.22 28.78 -25.33
N GLY A 18 -15.53 27.48 -25.33
CA GLY A 18 -16.68 26.93 -26.01
C GLY A 18 -17.97 27.66 -25.60
N ILE A 19 -18.29 27.69 -24.30
CA ILE A 19 -19.53 28.32 -23.79
C ILE A 19 -19.61 29.81 -24.19
N ALA A 20 -18.49 30.52 -24.21
CA ALA A 20 -18.44 31.91 -24.66
C ALA A 20 -18.72 32.04 -26.17
N LEU A 21 -18.17 31.15 -27.00
CA LEU A 21 -18.43 31.10 -28.45
C LEU A 21 -19.87 30.70 -28.79
N ALA A 22 -20.51 29.87 -27.96
CA ALA A 22 -21.93 29.54 -28.09
C ALA A 22 -22.82 30.80 -27.99
N LYS A 23 -22.46 31.73 -27.09
CA LYS A 23 -23.15 33.03 -26.98
C LYS A 23 -22.93 33.92 -28.19
N ALA A 24 -21.83 33.73 -28.93
CA ALA A 24 -21.48 34.50 -30.12
C ALA A 24 -22.08 33.95 -31.43
N LYS A 25 -22.94 32.91 -31.39
CA LYS A 25 -23.55 32.22 -32.56
C LYS A 25 -22.58 31.51 -33.53
N GLU A 26 -21.35 31.23 -33.08
CA GLU A 26 -20.37 30.38 -33.78
C GLU A 26 -20.67 28.89 -33.49
N THR A 27 -21.62 28.30 -34.21
CA THR A 27 -22.24 27.00 -33.86
C THR A 27 -21.34 25.79 -34.03
N GLN A 28 -20.48 25.76 -35.05
CA GLN A 28 -19.62 24.60 -35.32
C GLN A 28 -18.42 24.53 -34.37
N LEU A 29 -17.76 25.66 -34.13
CA LEU A 29 -16.55 25.72 -33.31
C LEU A 29 -16.83 25.43 -31.83
N TRP A 30 -17.96 25.95 -31.30
CA TRP A 30 -18.40 25.65 -29.93
C TRP A 30 -18.63 24.16 -29.70
N TYR A 31 -19.30 23.50 -30.64
CA TYR A 31 -19.67 22.08 -30.50
C TYR A 31 -18.42 21.20 -30.48
N ILE A 32 -17.45 21.46 -31.36
CA ILE A 32 -16.17 20.74 -31.42
C ILE A 32 -15.36 20.93 -30.13
N LEU A 33 -15.20 22.18 -29.67
CA LEU A 33 -14.44 22.49 -28.45
C LEU A 33 -15.06 21.86 -27.20
N SER A 34 -16.40 21.88 -27.10
CA SER A 34 -17.12 21.31 -25.97
C SER A 34 -17.00 19.78 -25.93
N ILE A 35 -17.08 19.10 -27.08
CA ILE A 35 -16.90 17.64 -27.16
C ILE A 35 -15.48 17.24 -26.75
N ILE A 36 -14.46 17.89 -27.31
CA ILE A 36 -13.06 17.58 -27.00
C ILE A 36 -12.78 17.81 -25.52
N GLY A 37 -13.19 18.97 -24.98
CA GLY A 37 -12.99 19.29 -23.57
C GLY A 37 -13.68 18.29 -22.63
N THR A 38 -14.91 17.87 -22.95
CA THR A 38 -15.64 16.89 -22.14
C THR A 38 -14.99 15.51 -22.18
N ALA A 39 -14.53 15.06 -23.35
CA ALA A 39 -13.86 13.77 -23.51
C ALA A 39 -12.53 13.68 -22.75
N VAL A 40 -11.72 14.75 -22.78
CA VAL A 40 -10.46 14.78 -22.02
C VAL A 40 -10.74 14.82 -20.52
N LEU A 41 -11.76 15.57 -20.08
CA LEU A 41 -12.14 15.66 -18.68
C LEU A 41 -12.63 14.31 -18.13
N THR A 42 -13.44 13.56 -18.87
CA THR A 42 -13.93 12.24 -18.42
C THR A 42 -12.80 11.23 -18.28
N VAL A 43 -11.86 11.18 -19.24
CA VAL A 43 -10.67 10.29 -19.15
C VAL A 43 -9.83 10.66 -17.92
N MET A 44 -9.63 11.95 -17.67
CA MET A 44 -8.91 12.44 -16.49
C MET A 44 -9.58 12.03 -15.18
N ILE A 45 -10.91 12.15 -15.08
CA ILE A 45 -11.66 11.75 -13.88
C ILE A 45 -11.52 10.25 -13.63
N VAL A 46 -11.68 9.41 -14.65
CA VAL A 46 -11.51 7.94 -14.52
C VAL A 46 -10.11 7.60 -14.04
N PHE A 47 -9.08 8.28 -14.57
CA PHE A 47 -7.70 8.03 -14.17
C PHE A 47 -7.41 8.47 -12.72
N ILE A 48 -7.96 9.61 -12.29
CA ILE A 48 -7.85 10.07 -10.90
C ILE A 48 -8.57 9.11 -9.95
N ILE A 49 -9.75 8.62 -10.31
CA ILE A 49 -10.49 7.64 -9.51
C ILE A 49 -9.70 6.33 -9.43
N ASN A 50 -9.18 5.81 -10.55
CA ASN A 50 -8.35 4.60 -10.55
C ASN A 50 -7.07 4.77 -9.74
N TYR A 51 -6.41 5.93 -9.83
CA TYR A 51 -5.24 6.24 -9.01
C TYR A 51 -5.60 6.33 -7.52
N ALA A 52 -6.71 6.99 -7.18
CA ALA A 52 -7.20 7.07 -5.82
C ALA A 52 -7.58 5.70 -5.26
N ILE A 53 -8.18 4.82 -6.08
CA ILE A 53 -8.45 3.42 -5.73
C ILE A 53 -7.12 2.67 -5.54
N SER A 54 -6.16 2.79 -6.44
CA SER A 54 -4.85 2.12 -6.32
C SER A 54 -3.99 2.64 -5.17
N ALA A 55 -4.18 3.90 -4.77
CA ALA A 55 -3.56 4.48 -3.58
C ALA A 55 -4.31 4.08 -2.30
N ASN A 56 -5.62 3.82 -2.39
CA ASN A 56 -6.48 3.38 -1.27
C ASN A 56 -6.68 1.87 -1.18
N THR A 57 -6.17 1.08 -2.14
CA THR A 57 -5.90 -0.35 -1.96
C THR A 57 -4.78 -0.40 -0.95
N SER A 58 -5.19 -0.28 0.31
CA SER A 58 -4.51 -0.87 1.43
C SER A 58 -3.95 -2.20 0.96
N VAL A 59 -2.68 -2.43 1.27
CA VAL A 59 -2.03 -3.74 1.26
C VAL A 59 -2.89 -4.67 2.11
N SER A 60 -3.94 -5.20 1.50
CA SER A 60 -5.11 -5.73 2.17
C SER A 60 -4.87 -7.21 2.31
N SER A 61 -4.43 -7.63 3.49
CA SER A 61 -4.97 -8.88 4.03
C SER A 61 -6.17 -8.48 4.89
N PRO A 62 -7.38 -9.03 4.64
CA PRO A 62 -8.55 -8.70 5.44
C PRO A 62 -8.28 -9.02 6.92
N ALA A 63 -8.84 -8.21 7.83
CA ALA A 63 -8.91 -8.58 9.23
C ALA A 63 -9.73 -9.86 9.32
N LEU A 64 -9.13 -10.93 9.88
CA LEU A 64 -9.75 -12.25 9.93
C LEU A 64 -10.76 -12.27 11.08
N GLU A 65 -12.04 -12.01 10.76
CA GLU A 65 -13.12 -12.19 11.71
C GLU A 65 -13.30 -13.69 12.03
N ASN A 66 -12.90 -14.07 13.25
CA ASN A 66 -13.40 -15.19 14.04
C ASN A 66 -13.60 -16.55 13.32
N THR A 67 -12.54 -17.13 12.76
CA THR A 67 -12.43 -18.59 12.51
C THR A 67 -10.97 -18.94 12.27
N ASN A 68 -10.41 -19.85 13.08
CA ASN A 68 -9.08 -20.48 12.95
C ASN A 68 -8.16 -19.82 11.91
N TRP A 69 -7.71 -18.60 12.21
CA TRP A 69 -7.12 -17.70 11.20
C TRP A 69 -5.91 -18.34 10.51
N ARG A 70 -5.22 -19.24 11.21
CA ARG A 70 -4.12 -20.10 10.72
C ARG A 70 -4.48 -21.06 9.60
N GLU A 71 -5.75 -21.42 9.42
CA GLU A 71 -6.22 -22.32 8.34
C GLU A 71 -6.49 -21.56 7.04
N GLN A 72 -6.56 -20.23 7.07
CA GLN A 72 -6.98 -19.42 5.92
C GLN A 72 -5.82 -18.98 5.01
N LYS A 73 -4.57 -19.05 5.47
CA LYS A 73 -3.35 -18.76 4.68
C LYS A 73 -2.18 -19.66 5.10
N SER A 74 -1.14 -19.72 4.25
CA SER A 74 0.16 -20.27 4.64
C SER A 74 0.86 -19.27 5.56
N TYR A 75 0.73 -19.46 6.88
CA TYR A 75 1.47 -18.68 7.88
C TYR A 75 2.85 -19.30 8.14
N SER A 76 3.78 -18.46 8.55
CA SER A 76 5.03 -18.93 9.14
C SER A 76 4.77 -19.67 10.46
N ARG A 77 5.81 -20.34 10.98
CA ARG A 77 5.87 -20.68 12.40
C ARG A 77 5.77 -19.42 13.28
N ASP A 78 5.58 -19.65 14.58
CA ASP A 78 5.56 -18.57 15.57
C ASP A 78 6.99 -18.16 15.96
N TYR A 79 7.17 -16.87 16.18
CA TYR A 79 8.42 -16.26 16.59
C TYR A 79 8.18 -15.41 17.83
N GLN A 80 8.87 -15.74 18.93
CA GLN A 80 8.82 -14.92 20.13
C GLN A 80 9.57 -13.61 19.88
N LEU A 81 8.87 -12.48 19.91
CA LEU A 81 9.44 -11.15 19.69
C LEU A 81 9.82 -10.48 21.01
N THR A 82 8.92 -10.49 21.98
CA THR A 82 9.17 -10.05 23.37
C THR A 82 8.66 -11.11 24.34
N ASP A 83 8.81 -10.94 25.66
CA ASP A 83 8.29 -11.93 26.64
C ASP A 83 6.78 -12.16 26.52
N ASP A 84 6.02 -11.12 26.15
CA ASP A 84 4.56 -11.15 26.08
C ASP A 84 4.00 -11.21 24.65
N LEU A 85 4.85 -11.09 23.63
CA LEU A 85 4.42 -11.04 22.22
C LEU A 85 5.12 -12.10 21.38
N SER A 86 4.31 -12.98 20.81
CA SER A 86 4.71 -13.90 19.74
C SER A 86 4.01 -13.53 18.44
N ILE A 87 4.78 -13.53 17.35
CA ILE A 87 4.30 -13.11 16.03
C ILE A 87 4.38 -14.25 15.02
N CYS A 88 3.54 -14.19 14.01
CA CYS A 88 3.71 -14.95 12.78
C CYS A 88 3.42 -14.03 11.59
N VAL A 89 3.81 -14.46 10.40
CA VAL A 89 3.62 -13.64 9.20
C VAL A 89 3.03 -14.46 8.06
N SER A 90 2.38 -13.75 7.13
CA SER A 90 1.85 -14.33 5.89
C SER A 90 2.14 -13.42 4.71
N LEU A 91 2.35 -14.02 3.54
CA LEU A 91 2.63 -13.28 2.32
C LEU A 91 1.46 -12.36 1.97
N LEU A 92 1.79 -11.15 1.55
CA LEU A 92 0.82 -10.20 1.01
C LEU A 92 0.36 -10.63 -0.38
N ASP A 93 -0.90 -10.32 -0.70
CA ASP A 93 -1.52 -10.76 -1.96
C ASP A 93 -0.82 -10.17 -3.20
N ASP A 94 -0.22 -8.99 -3.06
CA ASP A 94 0.56 -8.32 -4.10
C ASP A 94 2.02 -8.75 -4.16
N SER A 95 2.45 -9.66 -3.29
CA SER A 95 3.86 -10.07 -3.15
C SER A 95 4.78 -8.86 -3.02
N SER A 96 4.42 -7.90 -2.15
CA SER A 96 5.29 -6.77 -1.77
C SER A 96 5.99 -6.98 -0.41
N GLY A 97 5.65 -8.06 0.30
CA GLY A 97 6.22 -8.37 1.61
C GLY A 97 5.29 -9.25 2.44
N TYR A 98 5.27 -9.02 3.75
CA TYR A 98 4.52 -9.85 4.70
C TYR A 98 3.62 -9.04 5.63
N ALA A 99 2.40 -9.53 5.88
CA ALA A 99 1.57 -9.06 6.98
C ALA A 99 2.01 -9.76 8.29
N VAL A 100 2.10 -9.00 9.38
CA VAL A 100 2.49 -9.50 10.70
C VAL A 100 1.28 -9.58 11.61
N TYR A 101 1.12 -10.72 12.28
CA TYR A 101 0.00 -11.00 13.17
C TYR A 101 0.51 -11.35 14.57
N ASP A 102 -0.19 -10.86 15.59
CA ASP A 102 -0.11 -11.39 16.95
C ASP A 102 -0.68 -12.81 16.96
N THR A 103 0.09 -13.76 17.46
CA THR A 103 -0.30 -15.17 17.51
C THR A 103 -1.36 -15.47 18.58
N TYR A 104 -1.53 -14.57 19.57
CA TYR A 104 -2.48 -14.74 20.66
C TYR A 104 -3.93 -14.66 20.16
N ASP A 105 -4.26 -13.64 19.37
CA ASP A 105 -5.61 -13.37 18.89
C ASP A 105 -5.75 -13.29 17.36
N GLY A 106 -4.64 -13.36 16.61
CA GLY A 106 -4.62 -13.24 15.16
C GLY A 106 -4.76 -11.81 14.65
N GLN A 107 -4.63 -10.80 15.53
CA GLN A 107 -4.71 -9.40 15.14
C GLN A 107 -3.50 -9.02 14.27
N ARG A 108 -3.74 -8.34 13.16
CA ARG A 108 -2.66 -7.76 12.36
C ARG A 108 -2.05 -6.56 13.11
N ILE A 109 -0.75 -6.64 13.36
CA ILE A 109 0.02 -5.62 14.10
C ILE A 109 1.00 -4.85 13.21
N GLY A 110 1.15 -5.23 11.94
CA GLY A 110 1.92 -4.46 10.98
C GLY A 110 2.16 -5.14 9.64
N THR A 111 3.11 -4.56 8.91
CA THR A 111 3.53 -5.02 7.59
C THR A 111 5.03 -4.86 7.44
N LEU A 112 5.71 -5.90 6.94
CA LEU A 112 7.11 -5.89 6.57
C LEU A 112 7.19 -5.74 5.06
N LEU A 113 7.33 -4.50 4.58
CA LEU A 113 7.47 -4.22 3.16
C LEU A 113 8.90 -4.49 2.72
N LEU A 114 9.07 -5.36 1.73
CA LEU A 114 10.38 -5.70 1.19
C LEU A 114 10.64 -4.91 -0.10
N PRO A 115 11.91 -4.57 -0.39
CA PRO A 115 12.30 -4.11 -1.72
C PRO A 115 11.91 -5.15 -2.79
N ASN A 116 11.44 -4.66 -3.95
CA ASN A 116 11.15 -5.48 -5.12
C ASN A 116 12.34 -6.38 -5.43
N ASP A 117 12.11 -7.70 -5.63
CA ASP A 117 13.08 -8.78 -5.87
C ASP A 117 13.57 -9.60 -4.66
N GLN A 118 13.23 -9.19 -3.43
CA GLN A 118 13.75 -9.83 -2.22
C GLN A 118 12.78 -10.77 -1.49
N ILE A 119 11.62 -11.08 -2.08
CA ILE A 119 10.67 -12.00 -1.45
C ILE A 119 11.14 -13.44 -1.58
N SER A 120 11.41 -14.06 -0.43
CA SER A 120 11.59 -15.51 -0.35
C SER A 120 10.23 -16.21 -0.26
N VAL A 121 9.69 -16.64 -1.40
CA VAL A 121 8.47 -17.46 -1.45
C VAL A 121 8.70 -18.90 -0.96
N ASP A 122 9.94 -19.38 -1.05
CA ASP A 122 10.33 -20.71 -0.56
C ASP A 122 11.02 -20.57 0.82
N ASN A 123 10.51 -21.31 1.82
CA ASN A 123 11.06 -21.38 3.18
C ASN A 123 11.23 -20.02 3.89
N LEU A 124 10.13 -19.26 4.01
CA LEU A 124 10.05 -18.06 4.82
C LEU A 124 10.63 -18.29 6.23
N GLU A 125 11.74 -17.62 6.51
CA GLU A 125 12.40 -17.60 7.81
C GLU A 125 12.53 -16.16 8.32
N LEU A 126 12.10 -15.95 9.56
CA LEU A 126 12.35 -14.72 10.30
C LEU A 126 13.48 -14.95 11.29
N LYS A 127 14.27 -13.89 11.52
CA LYS A 127 15.25 -13.79 12.59
C LYS A 127 14.77 -12.76 13.60
N ILE A 128 14.97 -13.08 14.88
CA ILE A 128 14.66 -12.18 15.98
C ILE A 128 15.98 -11.86 16.69
N ALA A 129 16.37 -10.59 16.70
CA ALA A 129 17.57 -10.12 17.37
C ALA A 129 17.50 -8.59 17.55
N ASP A 130 18.24 -8.06 18.51
CA ASP A 130 18.51 -6.62 18.62
C ASP A 130 19.48 -6.20 17.51
N ALA A 131 18.94 -5.66 16.40
CA ALA A 131 19.72 -5.37 15.20
C ALA A 131 20.30 -3.95 15.23
N ASN A 132 19.65 -3.01 15.92
CA ASN A 132 20.07 -1.62 16.03
C ASN A 132 20.75 -1.28 17.37
N SER A 133 20.94 -2.26 18.26
CA SER A 133 21.54 -2.11 19.59
C SER A 133 20.76 -1.17 20.52
N ASP A 134 19.44 -1.11 20.39
CA ASP A 134 18.56 -0.30 21.24
C ASP A 134 18.05 -1.07 22.48
N GLY A 135 18.45 -2.33 22.63
CA GLY A 135 18.07 -3.22 23.72
C GLY A 135 16.71 -3.91 23.53
N LYS A 136 16.09 -3.79 22.35
CA LYS A 136 14.84 -4.49 21.99
C LYS A 136 15.09 -5.43 20.82
N ASN A 137 14.27 -6.47 20.73
CA ASN A 137 14.32 -7.37 19.60
C ASN A 137 13.63 -6.76 18.38
N ASP A 138 14.29 -6.90 17.23
CA ASP A 138 13.82 -6.53 15.91
C ASP A 138 13.47 -7.77 15.08
N VAL A 139 12.79 -7.55 13.95
CA VAL A 139 12.41 -8.62 13.02
C VAL A 139 13.25 -8.53 11.76
N GLY A 140 14.04 -9.57 11.50
CA GLY A 140 14.81 -9.74 10.28
C GLY A 140 14.11 -10.70 9.32
N VAL A 141 13.83 -10.26 8.11
CA VAL A 141 13.30 -11.13 7.05
C VAL A 141 14.46 -11.63 6.19
N VAL A 142 14.61 -12.95 6.10
CA VAL A 142 15.63 -13.55 5.22
C VAL A 142 15.13 -13.51 3.78
N SER A 143 15.82 -12.77 2.92
CA SER A 143 15.52 -12.70 1.49
C SER A 143 16.05 -13.90 0.72
N HIS A 144 15.65 -14.03 -0.54
CA HIS A 144 16.06 -15.13 -1.41
C HIS A 144 17.59 -15.25 -1.59
N ASN A 145 18.33 -14.14 -1.45
CA ASN A 145 19.79 -14.11 -1.58
C ASN A 145 20.53 -14.27 -0.23
N ASN A 146 19.84 -14.77 0.81
CA ASN A 146 20.33 -14.87 2.18
C ASN A 146 20.69 -13.53 2.85
N ASN A 147 20.30 -12.40 2.26
CA ASN A 147 20.40 -11.10 2.93
C ASN A 147 19.27 -11.00 3.97
N ILE A 148 19.52 -10.28 5.05
CA ILE A 148 18.51 -10.05 6.09
C ILE A 148 18.09 -8.59 6.02
N ILE A 149 16.81 -8.36 5.80
CA ILE A 149 16.21 -7.02 5.88
C ILE A 149 15.64 -6.87 7.28
N TRP A 150 16.16 -5.91 8.04
CA TRP A 150 15.79 -5.70 9.43
C TRP A 150 14.72 -4.64 9.59
N PHE A 151 13.81 -4.89 10.53
CA PHE A 151 12.73 -3.99 10.89
C PHE A 151 12.72 -3.76 12.41
N ASN A 152 12.93 -2.50 12.79
CA ASN A 152 12.83 -2.03 14.16
C ASN A 152 11.44 -2.28 14.73
N PHE A 153 11.34 -2.91 15.90
CA PHE A 153 10.07 -3.10 16.58
C PHE A 153 9.77 -1.97 17.58
N SER A 154 8.68 -1.25 17.33
CA SER A 154 8.20 -0.14 18.14
C SER A 154 6.76 -0.39 18.61
N PRO A 155 6.54 -0.93 19.83
CA PRO A 155 5.21 -1.30 20.32
C PRO A 155 4.26 -0.11 20.51
N ASN A 156 4.80 1.11 20.53
CA ASN A 156 4.01 2.34 20.65
C ASN A 156 3.32 2.75 19.35
N LYS A 157 3.68 2.13 18.21
CA LYS A 157 3.04 2.38 16.92
C LYS A 157 1.99 1.31 16.69
N GLN A 158 0.78 1.71 16.30
CA GLN A 158 -0.31 0.78 16.02
C GLN A 158 -0.52 0.64 14.52
N TYR A 159 -0.86 -0.57 14.09
CA TYR A 159 -1.31 -0.82 12.73
C TYR A 159 -2.62 -0.08 12.46
N SER A 160 -2.64 0.67 11.36
CA SER A 160 -3.86 1.26 10.82
C SER A 160 -3.76 1.34 9.30
N LYS A 161 -4.83 1.78 8.64
CA LYS A 161 -4.79 1.99 7.19
C LYS A 161 -3.80 3.10 6.80
N GLU A 162 -3.67 4.11 7.66
CA GLU A 162 -2.77 5.25 7.52
C GLU A 162 -1.33 4.92 7.97
N ASN A 163 -1.16 3.92 8.84
CA ASN A 163 0.13 3.37 9.27
C ASN A 163 0.21 1.86 8.98
N PRO A 164 0.37 1.45 7.71
CA PRO A 164 0.33 0.04 7.33
C PRO A 164 1.51 -0.76 7.90
N ASN A 165 2.63 -0.11 8.20
CA ASN A 165 3.78 -0.77 8.80
C ASN A 165 3.54 -1.08 10.29
N GLY A 166 2.59 -0.38 10.93
CA GLY A 166 2.18 -0.63 12.30
C GLY A 166 3.34 -0.49 13.28
N CYS A 167 3.64 -1.57 14.01
CA CYS A 167 4.72 -1.63 14.97
C CYS A 167 6.14 -1.70 14.36
N PHE A 168 6.29 -1.72 13.03
CA PHE A 168 7.56 -2.04 12.38
C PHE A 168 8.08 -0.91 11.51
N GLU A 169 9.40 -0.71 11.48
CA GLU A 169 10.07 0.27 10.62
C GLU A 169 11.35 -0.31 10.06
N ALA A 170 11.60 -0.14 8.75
CA ALA A 170 12.86 -0.61 8.15
C ALA A 170 14.07 0.06 8.83
N ILE A 171 15.10 -0.72 9.09
CA ILE A 171 16.41 -0.25 9.54
C ILE A 171 17.28 -0.11 8.30
N ASP A 172 17.76 1.11 8.05
CA ASP A 172 18.71 1.42 6.97
C ASP A 172 20.15 1.00 7.30
#